data_AF-A0A925H5W6-F1
#
_entry.id   AF-A0A925H5W6-F1
#
_cell.length_a   1.000
_cell.length_b   1.000
_cell.length_c   1.000
_cell.angle_alpha   90.00
_cell.angle_beta   90.00
_cell.angle_gamma   90.00
#
_symmetry.space_group_name_H-M   'P 1'
#
loop_
_entity.id
_entity.type
_entity.pdbx_description
1 polymer ?
#
loop_
_entity_poly.entity_id
_entity_poly.type
_entity_poly.pdbx_seq_one_letter_code
_entity_poly.pdbx_strand_id
1 'polypeptide(L)'
;MFSDNFRRGESEKSRFSGVKASRLVSSLSDVAWKAFQSVNKRLPEGEAVRPNWAPGPLLKSYERTSPPLGFPRETDSLCPRCVKEVRESVISGATPLEDLMHTHPGEIKAQIFEEDGQVF
;
A
#
# COMPACT_ATOMS: atom_id res chain seq x y z
N MET A 1 43.04 -22.97 -3.36
CA MET A 1 43.34 -22.88 -4.81
C MET A 1 41.99 -22.76 -5.52
N PHE A 2 41.43 -21.54 -5.57
CA PHE A 2 40.19 -21.24 -6.29
C PHE A 2 40.60 -20.40 -7.49
N SER A 3 40.35 -20.89 -8.69
CA SER A 3 40.79 -20.26 -9.93
C SER A 3 39.81 -19.16 -10.35
N ASP A 4 40.29 -17.92 -10.25
CA ASP A 4 39.74 -16.76 -10.93
C ASP A 4 39.79 -16.97 -12.45
N ASN A 5 38.68 -17.37 -13.05
CA ASN A 5 38.54 -17.51 -14.51
C ASN A 5 37.23 -16.92 -15.04
N PHE A 6 36.70 -15.87 -14.40
CA PHE A 6 35.42 -15.30 -14.81
C PHE A 6 35.49 -14.07 -15.73
N ARG A 7 36.66 -13.66 -16.24
CA ARG A 7 36.73 -12.56 -17.22
C ARG A 7 37.87 -12.71 -18.20
N ARG A 8 37.71 -13.56 -19.21
CA ARG A 8 38.56 -13.53 -20.40
C ARG A 8 37.75 -13.93 -21.64
N GLY A 9 37.04 -12.97 -22.24
CA GLY A 9 36.40 -13.26 -23.53
C GLY A 9 35.39 -12.26 -24.09
N GLU A 10 34.84 -11.32 -23.32
CA GLU A 10 33.87 -10.37 -23.89
C GLU A 10 34.56 -9.12 -24.46
N SER A 11 35.03 -9.32 -25.69
CA SER A 11 35.14 -8.35 -26.78
C SER A 11 34.51 -6.97 -26.49
N GLU A 12 35.36 -5.95 -26.42
CA GLU A 12 34.96 -4.54 -26.38
C GLU A 12 34.13 -4.07 -27.59
N LYS A 13 33.87 -4.93 -28.59
CA LYS A 13 33.10 -4.58 -29.80
C LYS A 13 31.58 -4.47 -29.60
N SER A 14 31.03 -4.80 -28.42
CA SER A 14 29.56 -4.80 -28.17
C SER A 14 29.08 -3.72 -27.18
N ARG A 15 29.97 -2.95 -26.53
CA ARG A 15 29.54 -1.96 -25.52
C ARG A 15 28.76 -0.79 -26.10
N PHE A 16 28.99 -0.42 -27.37
CA PHE A 16 28.38 0.78 -27.97
C PHE A 16 27.21 0.49 -28.94
N SER A 17 27.11 -0.71 -29.51
CA SER A 17 25.97 -1.12 -30.35
C SER A 17 24.71 -1.34 -29.52
N GLY A 18 24.84 -1.97 -28.35
CA GLY A 18 23.76 -2.12 -27.38
C GLY A 18 23.25 -0.78 -26.83
N VAL A 19 24.10 0.24 -26.73
CA VAL A 19 23.73 1.57 -26.21
C VAL A 19 22.87 2.37 -27.21
N LYS A 20 23.16 2.28 -28.52
CA LYS A 20 22.31 2.95 -29.53
C LYS A 20 20.99 2.21 -29.72
N ALA A 21 21.01 0.88 -29.73
CA ALA A 21 19.81 0.06 -29.78
C ALA A 21 18.91 0.27 -28.55
N SER A 22 19.48 0.25 -27.34
CA SER A 22 18.73 0.54 -26.11
C SER A 22 18.18 1.96 -26.10
N ARG A 23 18.95 2.98 -26.50
CA ARG A 23 18.43 4.36 -26.63
C ARG A 23 17.27 4.46 -27.60
N LEU A 24 17.33 3.78 -28.75
CA LEU A 24 16.21 3.73 -29.69
C LEU A 24 14.98 3.08 -29.08
N VAL A 25 15.13 1.91 -28.48
CA VAL A 25 14.03 1.19 -27.81
C VAL A 25 13.43 2.05 -26.69
N SER A 26 14.25 2.61 -25.81
CA SER A 26 13.79 3.50 -24.73
C SER A 26 13.06 4.73 -25.27
N SER A 27 13.56 5.35 -26.34
CA SER A 27 12.91 6.52 -26.94
C SER A 27 11.54 6.20 -27.53
N LEU A 28 11.42 5.04 -28.19
CA LEU A 28 10.14 4.57 -28.72
C LEU A 28 9.17 4.21 -27.61
N SER A 29 9.64 3.56 -26.55
CA SER A 29 8.84 3.26 -25.36
C SER A 29 8.33 4.54 -24.68
N ASP A 30 9.16 5.57 -24.56
CA ASP A 30 8.76 6.87 -23.98
C ASP A 30 7.68 7.55 -24.80
N VAL A 31 7.81 7.56 -26.13
CA VAL A 31 6.80 8.13 -27.03
C VAL A 31 5.49 7.36 -26.93
N ALA A 32 5.56 6.02 -26.97
CA ALA A 32 4.38 5.16 -26.81
C ALA A 32 3.68 5.40 -25.47
N TRP A 33 4.44 5.52 -24.38
CA TRP A 33 3.90 5.79 -23.05
C TRP A 33 3.21 7.15 -22.95
N LYS A 34 3.81 8.20 -23.53
CA LYS A 34 3.19 9.54 -23.58
C LYS A 34 1.90 9.55 -24.40
N ALA A 35 1.88 8.85 -25.55
CA ALA A 35 0.67 8.71 -26.36
C ALA A 35 -0.44 7.96 -25.59
N PHE A 36 -0.10 6.85 -24.95
CA PHE A 36 -1.01 6.08 -24.11
C PHE A 36 -1.58 6.92 -22.96
N GLN A 37 -0.73 7.63 -22.20
CA GLN A 37 -1.19 8.50 -21.11
C GLN A 37 -2.09 9.63 -21.61
N SER A 38 -1.82 10.19 -22.80
CA SER A 38 -2.64 11.22 -23.42
C SER A 38 -4.07 10.72 -23.63
N VAL A 39 -4.24 9.49 -24.13
CA VAL A 39 -5.57 8.86 -24.28
C VAL A 39 -6.19 8.58 -22.92
N ASN A 40 -5.43 7.96 -22.00
CA ASN A 40 -5.92 7.56 -20.68
C ASN A 40 -6.47 8.75 -19.86
N LYS A 41 -5.86 9.95 -19.98
CA LYS A 41 -6.32 11.17 -19.30
C LYS A 41 -7.59 11.79 -19.88
N ARG A 42 -7.99 11.44 -21.10
CA ARG A 42 -9.20 11.98 -21.76
C ARG A 42 -10.43 11.12 -21.56
N LEU A 43 -10.24 9.84 -21.25
CA LEU A 43 -11.33 8.92 -20.96
C LEU A 43 -11.78 9.13 -19.51
N PRO A 44 -13.09 9.03 -19.23
CA PRO A 44 -13.57 9.04 -17.86
C PRO A 44 -13.00 7.83 -17.11
N GLU A 45 -12.64 8.04 -15.85
CA GLU A 45 -12.15 6.96 -15.02
C GLU A 45 -13.25 5.91 -14.78
N GLY A 46 -12.90 4.62 -14.88
CA GLY A 46 -13.83 3.52 -14.62
C GLY A 46 -14.21 3.40 -13.14
N GLU A 47 -15.23 2.57 -12.88
CA GLU A 47 -15.64 2.21 -11.52
C GLU A 47 -14.55 1.37 -10.83
N ALA A 48 -14.31 1.66 -9.55
CA ALA A 48 -13.37 0.88 -8.76
C ALA A 48 -13.96 -0.49 -8.38
N VAL A 49 -13.08 -1.47 -8.16
CA VAL A 49 -13.47 -2.83 -7.78
C VAL A 49 -14.29 -2.78 -6.48
N ARG A 50 -15.50 -3.33 -6.53
CA ARG A 50 -16.41 -3.41 -5.38
C ARG A 50 -16.71 -4.87 -5.03
N PRO A 51 -15.94 -5.49 -4.12
CA PRO A 51 -16.21 -6.85 -3.70
C PRO A 51 -17.46 -6.91 -2.80
N ASN A 52 -18.22 -8.01 -2.87
CA ASN A 52 -19.47 -8.18 -2.10
C ASN A 52 -19.28 -8.17 -0.57
N TRP A 53 -18.07 -8.47 -0.09
CA TRP A 53 -17.75 -8.52 1.34
C TRP A 53 -17.33 -7.17 1.93
N ALA A 54 -17.07 -6.16 1.09
CA ALA A 54 -16.66 -4.85 1.55
C ALA A 54 -17.86 -3.89 1.62
N PRO A 55 -17.86 -2.94 2.58
CA PRO A 55 -18.94 -1.96 2.70
C PRO A 55 -18.99 -0.97 1.52
N GLY A 56 -17.92 -0.86 0.73
CA GLY A 56 -17.84 0.08 -0.39
C GLY A 56 -16.77 -0.32 -1.42
N PRO A 57 -16.68 0.41 -2.54
CA PRO A 57 -15.64 0.19 -3.55
C PRO A 57 -14.25 0.53 -3.02
N LEU A 58 -13.23 -0.07 -3.60
CA LEU A 58 -11.84 0.24 -3.25
C LEU A 58 -11.52 1.71 -3.62
N LEU A 59 -11.16 2.52 -2.63
CA LEU A 59 -10.81 3.92 -2.85
C LEU A 59 -9.63 4.06 -3.83
N LYS A 60 -9.73 5.03 -4.74
CA LYS A 60 -8.65 5.42 -5.66
C LYS A 60 -7.55 6.15 -4.89
N SER A 61 -6.35 6.21 -5.45
CA SER A 61 -5.19 6.79 -4.76
C SER A 61 -5.40 8.23 -4.31
N TYR A 62 -6.13 9.04 -5.07
CA TYR A 62 -6.44 10.43 -4.74
C TYR A 62 -7.62 10.59 -3.77
N GLU A 63 -8.40 9.53 -3.53
CA GLU A 63 -9.51 9.51 -2.57
C GLU A 63 -9.03 9.05 -1.18
N ARG A 64 -7.82 8.48 -1.10
CA ARG A 64 -7.23 8.03 0.16
C ARG A 64 -6.81 9.24 1.00
N THR A 65 -7.35 9.32 2.21
CA THR A 65 -6.92 10.28 3.22
C THR A 65 -5.75 9.73 4.03
N SER A 66 -4.79 10.58 4.37
CA SER A 66 -3.77 10.24 5.37
C SER A 66 -4.29 10.58 6.77
N PRO A 67 -3.99 9.76 7.79
CA PRO A 67 -4.27 10.15 9.16
C PRO A 67 -3.49 11.43 9.52
N PRO A 68 -3.96 12.22 10.51
CA PRO A 68 -3.21 13.38 10.97
C PRO A 68 -1.80 12.97 11.38
N LEU A 69 -0.80 13.66 10.81
CA LEU A 69 0.62 13.43 11.08
C LEU A 69 1.10 14.42 12.16
N GLY A 70 2.10 14.01 12.96
CA GLY A 70 2.68 14.80 14.05
C GLY A 70 2.34 14.28 15.44
N PHE A 71 2.90 14.93 16.47
CA PHE A 71 2.69 14.61 17.88
C PHE A 71 2.36 15.88 18.67
N PRO A 72 1.49 15.81 19.69
CA PRO A 72 0.66 14.66 20.06
C PRO A 72 -0.53 14.48 19.10
N ARG A 73 -0.97 13.24 18.89
CA ARG A 73 -2.18 12.92 18.12
C ARG A 73 -3.01 11.85 18.80
N GLU A 74 -4.32 11.85 18.57
CA GLU A 74 -5.23 10.80 19.04
C GLU A 74 -5.60 9.87 17.89
N THR A 75 -5.65 8.56 18.14
CA THR A 75 -6.10 7.55 17.19
C THR A 75 -6.96 6.50 17.89
N ASP A 76 -7.80 5.82 17.13
CA ASP A 76 -8.45 4.60 17.60
C ASP A 76 -7.44 3.45 17.64
N SER A 77 -7.42 2.72 18.76
CA SER A 77 -6.59 1.54 18.98
C SER A 77 -7.45 0.39 19.49
N LEU A 78 -6.99 -0.84 19.28
CA LEU A 78 -7.69 -2.03 19.76
C LEU A 78 -7.08 -2.51 21.07
N CYS A 79 -7.90 -2.57 22.12
CA CYS A 79 -7.50 -3.09 23.42
C CYS A 79 -7.29 -4.62 23.35
N PRO A 80 -6.06 -5.14 23.59
CA PRO A 80 -5.77 -6.58 23.40
C PRO A 80 -6.54 -7.52 24.34
N ARG A 81 -6.97 -7.02 25.50
CA ARG A 81 -7.83 -7.77 26.43
C ARG A 81 -9.31 -7.66 26.04
N CYS A 82 -9.80 -6.44 25.88
CA CYS A 82 -11.19 -6.14 25.57
C CYS A 82 -11.66 -6.85 24.29
N VAL A 83 -10.84 -6.84 23.23
CA VAL A 83 -11.18 -7.53 21.96
C VAL A 83 -11.34 -9.04 22.15
N LYS A 84 -10.57 -9.67 23.04
CA LYS A 84 -10.71 -11.11 23.33
C LYS A 84 -11.98 -11.40 24.09
N GLU A 85 -12.26 -10.60 25.11
CA GLU A 85 -13.46 -10.73 25.96
C GLU A 85 -14.74 -10.55 25.14
N VAL A 86 -14.81 -9.52 24.29
CA VAL A 86 -15.94 -9.29 23.37
C VAL A 86 -16.10 -10.43 22.37
N ARG A 87 -15.00 -10.92 21.78
CA ARG A 87 -15.08 -12.03 20.82
C ARG A 87 -15.62 -13.29 21.47
N GLU A 88 -15.18 -13.58 22.69
CA GLU A 88 -15.68 -14.72 23.46
C GLU A 88 -17.18 -14.57 23.79
N SER A 89 -17.63 -13.37 24.15
CA SER A 89 -19.05 -13.12 24.45
C SER A 89 -19.94 -13.28 23.21
N VAL A 90 -19.45 -12.91 22.02
CA VAL A 90 -20.14 -13.15 20.75
C VAL A 90 -20.16 -14.64 20.40
N ILE A 91 -19.03 -15.35 20.54
CA ILE A 91 -18.93 -16.78 20.21
C ILE A 91 -19.81 -17.63 21.13
N SER A 92 -19.88 -17.29 22.43
CA SER A 92 -20.73 -17.96 23.41
C SER A 92 -22.22 -17.59 23.31
N GLY A 93 -22.57 -16.58 22.50
CA GLY A 93 -23.94 -16.10 22.33
C GLY A 93 -24.44 -15.18 23.46
N ALA A 94 -23.57 -14.74 24.36
CA ALA A 94 -23.90 -13.78 25.41
C ALA A 94 -24.13 -12.36 24.87
N THR A 95 -23.54 -12.04 23.72
CA THR A 95 -23.68 -10.75 23.02
C THR A 95 -24.02 -11.01 21.54
N PRO A 96 -24.97 -10.29 20.94
CA PRO A 96 -25.25 -10.41 19.50
C PRO A 96 -24.06 -9.95 18.65
N LEU A 97 -23.91 -10.52 17.44
CA LEU A 97 -22.82 -10.17 16.52
C LEU A 97 -22.89 -8.70 16.08
N GLU A 98 -24.11 -8.18 15.97
CA GLU A 98 -24.43 -6.83 15.56
C GLU A 98 -23.76 -5.79 16.47
N ASP A 99 -23.65 -6.06 17.77
CA ASP A 99 -22.97 -5.17 18.73
C ASP A 99 -21.48 -5.05 18.42
N LEU A 100 -20.83 -6.15 18.01
CA LEU A 100 -19.44 -6.11 17.56
C LEU A 100 -19.29 -5.34 16.25
N MET A 101 -20.27 -5.46 15.34
CA MET A 101 -20.21 -4.85 14.01
C MET A 101 -20.49 -3.33 14.00
N HIS A 102 -21.31 -2.84 14.92
CA HIS A 102 -21.80 -1.45 14.89
C HIS A 102 -21.30 -0.58 16.04
N THR A 103 -20.93 -1.17 17.17
CA THR A 103 -20.61 -0.42 18.39
C THR A 103 -19.12 -0.41 18.71
N HIS A 104 -18.33 -1.27 18.07
CA HIS A 104 -16.87 -1.33 18.21
C HIS A 104 -16.36 -1.39 19.68
N PRO A 105 -16.92 -2.26 20.55
CA PRO A 105 -16.67 -2.23 22.00
C PRO A 105 -15.22 -2.56 22.44
N GLY A 106 -14.36 -2.98 21.51
CA GLY A 106 -12.92 -3.21 21.76
C GLY A 106 -12.01 -2.06 21.35
N GLU A 107 -12.57 -1.00 20.76
CA GLU A 107 -11.84 0.20 20.34
C GLU A 107 -11.71 1.18 21.51
N ILE A 108 -10.51 1.73 21.68
CA ILE A 108 -10.15 2.72 22.69
C ILE A 108 -9.43 3.90 22.03
N LYS A 109 -9.60 5.11 22.59
CA LYS A 109 -8.78 6.26 22.18
C LYS A 109 -7.37 6.11 22.75
N ALA A 110 -6.39 6.08 21.86
CA ALA A 110 -4.97 6.06 22.19
C ALA A 110 -4.35 7.41 21.80
N GLN A 111 -3.70 8.05 22.76
CA GLN A 111 -2.91 9.23 22.51
C GLN A 111 -1.48 8.81 22.20
N ILE A 112 -0.98 9.28 21.07
CA ILE A 112 0.38 9.05 20.62
C ILE A 112 1.17 10.35 20.83
N PHE A 113 2.27 10.26 21.57
CA PHE A 113 3.10 11.42 21.93
C PHE A 113 4.59 11.10 21.78
N GLU A 114 5.41 12.15 21.82
CA GLU A 114 6.87 12.04 21.71
C GLU A 114 7.52 12.54 23.01
N GLU A 115 8.41 11.72 23.56
CA GLU A 115 9.20 12.03 24.76
C GLU A 115 10.65 11.58 24.51
N ASP A 116 11.62 12.49 24.68
CA ASP A 116 13.06 12.25 24.45
C ASP A 116 13.42 11.61 23.08
N GLY A 117 12.67 11.96 22.02
CA GLY A 117 12.86 11.42 20.67
C GLY A 117 12.30 10.00 20.48
N GLN A 118 11.57 9.47 21.45
CA GLN A 118 10.85 8.20 21.39
C GLN A 118 9.34 8.42 21.27
N VAL A 119 8.68 7.58 20.47
CA VAL A 119 7.23 7.64 20.25
C VAL A 119 6.54 6.61 21.15
N PHE A 120 5.53 7.07 21.89
CA PHE A 120 4.70 6.27 22.80
C PHE A 120 3.25 6.30 22.35
#